data_AF-A0A3Q1GWP0-F1
#
_entry.id   AF-A0A3Q1GWP0-F1
#
_cell.length_a   1.000
_cell.length_b   1.000
_cell.length_c   1.000
_cell.angle_alpha   90.00
_cell.angle_beta   90.00
_cell.angle_gamma   90.00
#
_symmetry.space_group_name_H-M   'P 1'
#
loop_
_entity.id
_entity.type
_entity.pdbx_description
1 polymer ?
#
loop_
_entity_poly.entity_id
_entity_poly.type
_entity_poly.pdbx_seq_one_letter_code
_entity_poly.pdbx_strand_id
1 'polypeptide(L)'
;YPVTTEYNLFSHNSLLKFFVPATLTLTSFLSTQIEWIPSLWKETFDELLDDDNELDYGDSWTLNFNYSQTDEITTEERRRGWKIYTHCGFGKFQCDFCDKTWSSARVMMLFRYRLRGDRGTVIMRPFRQACRSCQGDSFVFPGFSKDEVERALLRLFSKIRKNCYDDEDDSDGGSAGSQKVFTKPHKKDLCEGCRLGICCQDED
;
A
#
# COMPACT_ATOMS: atom_id res chain seq x y z
N TYR A 1 -67.89 -19.52 -21.03
CA TYR A 1 -68.03 -20.65 -20.07
C TYR A 1 -66.77 -20.69 -19.21
N PRO A 2 -66.90 -20.69 -17.88
CA PRO A 2 -67.24 -19.50 -17.10
C PRO A 2 -66.18 -19.21 -16.00
N VAL A 3 -65.87 -17.95 -15.71
CA VAL A 3 -66.38 -17.11 -14.58
C VAL A 3 -65.41 -17.09 -13.38
N THR A 4 -65.30 -15.87 -12.83
CA THR A 4 -64.77 -15.35 -11.55
C THR A 4 -64.58 -16.39 -10.42
N THR A 5 -63.76 -16.16 -9.39
CA THR A 5 -64.06 -15.24 -8.27
C THR A 5 -62.88 -15.19 -7.29
N GLU A 6 -62.65 -14.02 -6.72
CA GLU A 6 -61.82 -13.77 -5.54
C GLU A 6 -62.30 -14.53 -4.29
N TYR A 7 -61.37 -14.91 -3.41
CA TYR A 7 -61.62 -15.07 -1.97
C TYR A 7 -60.41 -14.58 -1.17
N ASN A 8 -60.41 -13.28 -0.86
CA ASN A 8 -60.48 -12.71 0.50
C ASN A 8 -59.94 -13.50 1.72
N LEU A 9 -59.10 -12.79 2.51
CA LEU A 9 -59.18 -12.49 3.96
C LEU A 9 -58.20 -13.13 4.99
N PHE A 10 -57.55 -12.20 5.73
CA PHE A 10 -57.09 -12.19 7.13
C PHE A 10 -56.06 -13.26 7.59
N SER A 11 -54.81 -12.86 7.87
CA SER A 11 -54.29 -12.23 9.11
C SER A 11 -53.82 -13.23 10.17
N HIS A 12 -52.50 -13.30 10.39
CA HIS A 12 -51.84 -12.86 11.64
C HIS A 12 -50.39 -13.38 11.72
N ASN A 13 -49.50 -12.49 12.14
CA ASN A 13 -48.31 -12.71 12.98
C ASN A 13 -47.31 -13.81 12.56
N SER A 14 -46.07 -13.41 12.26
CA SER A 14 -45.06 -13.28 13.32
C SER A 14 -43.73 -12.79 12.76
N LEU A 15 -43.12 -11.92 13.56
CA LEU A 15 -41.81 -11.32 13.38
C LEU A 15 -40.71 -12.38 13.42
N LEU A 16 -39.90 -12.46 12.38
CA LEU A 16 -38.46 -12.70 12.51
C LEU A 16 -37.74 -11.68 11.62
N LYS A 17 -37.70 -10.43 12.13
CA LYS A 17 -36.63 -9.51 11.76
C LYS A 17 -35.35 -10.15 12.26
N PHE A 18 -34.57 -10.72 11.36
CA PHE A 18 -33.18 -11.04 11.64
C PHE A 18 -32.47 -9.72 11.95
N PHE A 19 -32.40 -9.43 13.23
CA PHE A 19 -31.51 -8.41 13.78
C PHE A 19 -30.09 -8.97 13.60
N VAL A 20 -29.43 -8.60 12.52
CA VAL A 20 -27.98 -8.70 12.44
C VAL A 20 -27.45 -7.60 13.37
N PRO A 21 -26.70 -7.91 14.43
CA PRO A 21 -26.14 -6.88 15.29
C PRO A 21 -25.11 -6.08 14.50
N ALA A 22 -25.35 -4.77 14.35
CA ALA A 22 -24.43 -3.79 13.79
C ALA A 22 -23.28 -3.47 14.77
N THR A 23 -22.55 -4.49 15.23
CA THR A 23 -21.36 -4.35 16.08
C THR A 23 -20.07 -4.77 15.38
N LEU A 24 -20.12 -5.17 14.10
CA LEU A 24 -18.94 -5.40 13.25
C LEU A 24 -18.40 -4.11 12.58
N THR A 25 -18.68 -2.93 13.13
CA THR A 25 -18.74 -1.69 12.32
C THR A 25 -17.72 -0.59 12.65
N LEU A 26 -16.71 -0.80 13.51
CA LEU A 26 -15.63 0.22 13.67
C LEU A 26 -14.30 -0.36 14.13
N THR A 27 -14.29 -1.39 14.97
CA THR A 27 -13.05 -2.02 15.45
C THR A 27 -12.32 -2.81 14.35
N SER A 28 -13.06 -3.50 13.47
CA SER A 28 -12.48 -4.23 12.33
C SER A 28 -11.91 -3.28 11.26
N PHE A 29 -12.63 -2.20 10.92
CA PHE A 29 -12.20 -1.20 9.94
C PHE A 29 -10.99 -0.38 10.39
N LEU A 30 -10.86 -0.10 11.69
CA LEU A 30 -9.66 0.54 12.24
C LEU A 30 -8.47 -0.42 12.32
N SER A 31 -8.73 -1.73 12.51
CA SER A 31 -7.70 -2.77 12.60
C SER A 31 -6.99 -2.99 11.27
N THR A 32 -7.70 -2.97 10.13
CA THR A 32 -7.11 -3.26 8.82
C THR A 32 -6.10 -2.21 8.36
N GLN A 33 -6.18 -0.97 8.87
CA GLN A 33 -5.27 0.11 8.49
C GLN A 33 -3.97 0.13 9.29
N ILE A 34 -3.88 -0.66 10.36
CA ILE A 34 -2.75 -0.65 11.30
C ILE A 34 -1.83 -1.85 11.06
N GLU A 35 -2.37 -2.94 10.51
CA GLU A 35 -1.63 -4.13 10.16
C GLU A 35 -0.99 -4.04 8.76
N TRP A 36 0.20 -4.62 8.62
CA TRP A 36 0.81 -4.82 7.31
C TRP A 36 0.13 -5.99 6.60
N ILE A 37 -0.55 -5.69 5.49
CA ILE A 37 -1.32 -6.67 4.71
C ILE A 37 -0.69 -6.80 3.32
N PRO A 38 0.19 -7.80 3.07
CA PRO A 38 0.80 -8.00 1.75
C PRO A 38 -0.22 -8.24 0.62
N SER A 39 -1.36 -8.85 0.93
CA SER A 39 -2.39 -9.14 -0.07
C SER A 39 -3.04 -7.87 -0.61
N LEU A 40 -3.30 -6.87 0.24
CA LEU A 40 -3.81 -5.56 -0.19
C LEU A 40 -2.93 -4.94 -1.28
N TRP A 41 -1.61 -5.00 -1.10
CA TRP A 41 -0.65 -4.50 -2.09
C TRP A 41 -0.68 -5.27 -3.40
N LYS A 42 -0.80 -6.59 -3.35
CA LYS A 42 -0.87 -7.42 -4.56
C LYS A 42 -2.19 -7.24 -5.29
N GLU A 43 -3.29 -7.27 -4.57
CA GLU A 43 -4.64 -7.08 -5.12
C GLU A 43 -4.77 -5.70 -5.77
N THR A 44 -4.34 -4.63 -5.09
CA THR A 44 -4.37 -3.28 -5.69
C THR A 44 -3.40 -3.15 -6.88
N PHE A 45 -2.27 -3.87 -6.87
CA PHE A 45 -1.36 -3.90 -8.02
C PHE A 45 -2.00 -4.57 -9.23
N ASP A 46 -2.63 -5.72 -9.04
CA ASP A 46 -3.30 -6.46 -10.10
C ASP A 46 -4.55 -5.68 -10.60
N GLU A 47 -5.34 -5.06 -9.73
CA GLU A 47 -6.44 -4.14 -10.11
C GLU A 47 -5.95 -3.00 -11.02
N LEU A 48 -4.86 -2.32 -10.63
CA LEU A 48 -4.31 -1.22 -11.44
C LEU A 48 -3.75 -1.68 -12.80
N LEU A 49 -3.26 -2.93 -12.87
CA LEU A 49 -2.79 -3.52 -14.14
C LEU A 49 -3.95 -3.92 -15.05
N ASP A 50 -4.87 -4.72 -14.52
CA ASP A 50 -5.85 -5.49 -15.31
C ASP A 50 -7.14 -4.70 -15.54
N ASP A 51 -7.60 -3.94 -14.54
CA ASP A 51 -8.84 -3.17 -14.64
C ASP A 51 -8.58 -1.75 -15.17
N ASP A 52 -7.56 -1.07 -14.62
CA ASP A 52 -7.27 0.33 -14.95
C ASP A 52 -6.27 0.50 -16.11
N ASN A 53 -5.65 -0.59 -16.57
CA ASN A 53 -4.74 -0.60 -17.72
C ASN A 53 -3.54 0.35 -17.58
N GLU A 54 -3.02 0.54 -16.36
CA GLU A 54 -1.94 1.51 -16.10
C GLU A 54 -0.59 1.14 -16.76
N LEU A 55 -0.43 -0.11 -17.19
CA LEU A 55 0.73 -0.64 -17.92
C LEU A 55 0.32 -1.45 -19.16
N ASP A 56 -0.55 -0.89 -20.00
CA ASP A 56 -1.05 -1.52 -21.25
C ASP A 56 -0.03 -1.50 -22.40
N TYR A 57 1.09 -2.22 -22.22
CA TYR A 57 2.13 -2.41 -23.24
C TYR A 57 2.22 -3.87 -23.73
N GLY A 58 1.28 -4.72 -23.32
CA GLY A 58 1.25 -6.15 -23.67
C GLY A 58 2.20 -7.05 -22.85
N ASP A 59 2.86 -6.50 -21.84
CA ASP A 59 3.77 -7.23 -20.95
C ASP A 59 3.09 -7.65 -19.65
N SER A 60 3.55 -8.77 -19.07
CA SER A 60 3.07 -9.24 -17.77
C SER A 60 3.94 -8.69 -16.64
N TRP A 61 3.32 -8.07 -15.64
CA TRP A 61 3.99 -7.54 -14.45
C TRP A 61 3.60 -8.30 -13.18
N THR A 62 4.53 -8.43 -12.24
CA THR A 62 4.27 -9.07 -10.94
C THR A 62 4.89 -8.30 -9.78
N LEU A 63 4.16 -8.23 -8.66
CA LEU A 63 4.64 -7.65 -7.40
C LEU A 63 5.04 -8.73 -6.40
N ASN A 64 6.29 -8.65 -5.92
CA ASN A 64 6.86 -9.53 -4.91
C ASN A 64 7.40 -8.74 -3.72
N PHE A 65 7.68 -9.42 -2.61
CA PHE A 65 8.24 -8.81 -1.42
C PHE A 65 9.59 -9.42 -1.07
N ASN A 66 10.54 -8.56 -0.71
CA ASN A 66 11.79 -8.98 -0.09
C ASN A 66 12.14 -8.01 1.04
N TYR A 67 11.98 -8.45 2.29
CA TYR A 67 12.16 -7.61 3.47
C TYR A 67 13.63 -7.37 3.87
N SER A 68 14.59 -7.95 3.15
CA SER A 68 16.03 -7.72 3.38
C SER A 68 16.70 -6.89 2.28
N GLN A 69 16.02 -6.56 1.19
CA GLN A 69 16.62 -5.80 0.09
C GLN A 69 17.05 -4.39 0.52
N THR A 70 18.13 -3.87 -0.06
CA THR A 70 18.66 -2.52 0.16
C THR A 70 18.45 -1.64 -1.06
N ASP A 71 18.79 -0.36 -0.98
CA ASP A 71 18.82 0.58 -2.11
C ASP A 71 20.08 0.44 -3.00
N GLU A 72 20.90 -0.58 -2.78
CA GLU A 72 22.10 -0.82 -3.57
C GLU A 72 21.83 -1.79 -4.73
N ILE A 73 22.16 -1.39 -5.96
CA ILE A 73 22.17 -2.28 -7.12
C ILE A 73 23.60 -2.37 -7.67
N THR A 74 24.10 -3.60 -7.78
CA THR A 74 25.42 -3.91 -8.37
C THR A 74 25.48 -3.56 -9.86
N THR A 75 26.68 -3.41 -10.41
CA THR A 75 26.86 -3.14 -11.84
C THR A 75 26.24 -4.23 -12.70
N GLU A 76 26.36 -5.49 -12.30
CA GLU A 76 25.76 -6.64 -12.98
C GLU A 76 24.24 -6.57 -12.95
N GLU A 77 23.64 -6.23 -11.82
CA GLU A 77 22.19 -6.08 -11.73
C GLU A 77 21.67 -4.92 -12.57
N ARG A 78 22.36 -3.77 -12.61
CA ARG A 78 22.01 -2.64 -13.51
C ARG A 78 22.07 -3.07 -14.97
N ARG A 79 23.15 -3.74 -15.39
CA ARG A 79 23.28 -4.31 -16.76
C ARG A 79 22.15 -5.29 -17.07
N ARG A 80 21.61 -5.95 -16.06
CA ARG A 80 20.47 -6.87 -16.16
C ARG A 80 19.11 -6.17 -16.16
N GLY A 81 19.07 -4.85 -16.17
CA GLY A 81 17.88 -4.01 -16.28
C GLY A 81 17.25 -3.59 -14.96
N TRP A 82 17.88 -3.91 -13.81
CA TRP A 82 17.34 -3.52 -12.51
C TRP A 82 17.46 -2.03 -12.26
N LYS A 83 16.36 -1.46 -11.76
CA LYS A 83 16.21 -0.06 -11.37
C LYS A 83 15.65 0.01 -9.95
N ILE A 84 15.87 1.14 -9.28
CA ILE A 84 15.32 1.44 -7.96
C ILE A 84 14.40 2.64 -8.05
N TYR A 85 13.31 2.57 -7.28
CA TYR A 85 12.48 3.71 -6.94
C TYR A 85 12.17 3.67 -5.45
N THR A 86 12.26 4.81 -4.78
CA THR A 86 11.89 4.98 -3.38
C THR A 86 10.70 5.91 -3.28
N HIS A 87 9.72 5.54 -2.46
CA HIS A 87 8.55 6.34 -2.16
C HIS A 87 8.45 6.56 -0.65
N CYS A 88 8.00 7.75 -0.25
CA CYS A 88 7.74 8.10 1.14
C CYS A 88 6.22 8.41 1.24
N GLY A 89 5.50 7.67 2.09
CA GLY A 89 4.04 7.76 2.21
C GLY A 89 3.54 7.73 3.66
N PHE A 90 2.23 7.85 3.84
CA PHE A 90 1.59 7.77 5.15
C PHE A 90 1.41 6.32 5.60
N GLY A 91 1.58 6.05 6.90
CA GLY A 91 1.25 4.73 7.45
C GLY A 91 1.02 4.79 8.95
N LYS A 92 0.39 3.73 9.46
CA LYS A 92 0.11 3.55 10.89
C LYS A 92 0.91 2.37 11.41
N PHE A 93 1.23 2.40 12.69
CA PHE A 93 1.99 1.36 13.37
C PHE A 93 1.30 1.03 14.68
N GLN A 94 1.45 -0.21 15.13
CA GLN A 94 1.10 -0.66 16.47
C GLN A 94 2.28 -1.40 17.07
N CYS A 95 2.59 -1.09 18.32
CA CYS A 95 3.65 -1.78 19.04
C CYS A 95 3.14 -3.13 19.55
N ASP A 96 3.84 -4.21 19.20
CA ASP A 96 3.53 -5.58 19.64
C ASP A 96 3.65 -5.79 21.17
N PHE A 97 4.30 -4.87 21.89
CA PHE A 97 4.61 -5.03 23.33
C PHE A 97 3.80 -4.13 24.25
N CYS A 98 3.41 -2.94 23.81
CA CYS A 98 2.72 -1.96 24.67
C CYS A 98 1.43 -1.43 24.07
N ASP A 99 0.98 -2.01 22.94
CA ASP A 99 -0.24 -1.69 22.20
C ASP A 99 -0.39 -0.23 21.74
N LYS A 100 0.63 0.60 21.98
CA LYS A 100 0.62 1.99 21.52
C LYS A 100 0.64 2.02 20.01
N THR A 101 -0.24 2.84 19.46
CA THR A 101 -0.30 3.14 18.03
C THR A 101 0.29 4.50 17.74
N TRP A 102 0.85 4.67 16.54
CA TRP A 102 1.28 5.96 16.03
C TRP A 102 1.17 5.99 14.51
N SER A 103 1.09 7.21 13.97
CA SER A 103 1.11 7.43 12.52
C SER A 103 2.43 8.08 12.12
N SER A 104 2.84 7.84 10.87
CA SER A 104 3.98 8.51 10.25
C SER A 104 3.59 8.95 8.84
N ALA A 105 3.88 10.20 8.47
CA ALA A 105 3.78 10.67 7.09
C ALA A 105 5.03 10.32 6.24
N ARG A 106 5.99 9.59 6.82
CA ARG A 106 7.27 9.24 6.20
C ARG A 106 7.59 7.77 6.44
N VAL A 107 6.68 6.91 5.98
CA VAL A 107 6.96 5.49 5.83
C VAL A 107 7.65 5.28 4.49
N MET A 108 8.89 4.81 4.55
CA MET A 108 9.67 4.56 3.34
C MET A 108 9.30 3.22 2.73
N MET A 109 9.15 3.21 1.40
CA MET A 109 8.97 2.03 0.58
C MET A 109 10.02 2.03 -0.51
N LEU A 110 10.73 0.92 -0.65
CA LEU A 110 11.71 0.70 -1.69
C LEU A 110 11.17 -0.31 -2.68
N PHE A 111 11.24 0.05 -3.96
CA PHE A 111 10.87 -0.78 -5.08
C PHE A 111 12.11 -1.03 -5.94
N ARG A 112 12.48 -2.29 -6.13
CA ARG A 112 13.36 -2.71 -7.21
C ARG A 112 12.51 -3.25 -8.34
N TYR A 113 12.76 -2.83 -9.56
CA TYR A 113 11.97 -3.27 -10.70
C TYR A 113 12.81 -3.44 -11.96
N ARG A 114 12.32 -4.26 -12.88
CA ARG A 114 12.89 -4.44 -14.22
C ARG A 114 11.84 -5.02 -15.18
N LEU A 115 12.06 -4.78 -16.46
CA LEU A 115 11.43 -5.50 -17.56
C LEU A 115 12.48 -6.37 -18.25
N ARG A 116 12.13 -7.62 -18.57
CA ARG A 116 12.99 -8.55 -19.33
C ARG A 116 12.18 -9.32 -20.36
N GLY A 117 12.37 -8.97 -21.63
CA GLY A 117 11.44 -9.41 -22.66
C GLY A 117 10.06 -8.86 -22.32
N ASP A 118 9.09 -9.76 -22.28
CA ASP A 118 7.68 -9.51 -21.99
C ASP A 118 7.30 -9.65 -20.50
N ARG A 119 8.29 -9.78 -19.62
CA ARG A 119 8.08 -10.05 -18.19
C ARG A 119 8.69 -8.97 -17.31
N GLY A 120 7.81 -8.20 -16.70
CA GLY A 120 8.07 -7.25 -15.65
C GLY A 120 8.15 -7.90 -14.27
N THR A 121 9.01 -7.38 -13.41
CA THR A 121 9.12 -7.80 -12.01
C THR A 121 9.32 -6.59 -11.13
N VAL A 122 8.52 -6.49 -10.07
CA VAL A 122 8.69 -5.55 -8.96
C VAL A 122 8.96 -6.34 -7.69
N ILE A 123 9.93 -5.87 -6.91
CA ILE A 123 10.24 -6.36 -5.56
C ILE A 123 10.16 -5.18 -4.60
N MET A 124 9.23 -5.24 -3.65
CA MET A 124 8.97 -4.18 -2.68
C MET A 124 9.50 -4.51 -1.28
N ARG A 125 9.96 -3.49 -0.56
CA ARG A 125 10.21 -3.50 0.88
C ARG A 125 9.59 -2.26 1.54
N PRO A 126 8.58 -2.40 2.40
CA PRO A 126 8.25 -1.35 3.36
C PRO A 126 9.29 -1.34 4.50
N PHE A 127 9.72 -0.16 4.92
CA PHE A 127 10.59 0.01 6.08
C PHE A 127 9.78 0.21 7.35
N ARG A 128 10.30 -0.34 8.44
CA ARG A 128 9.66 -0.42 9.74
C ARG A 128 9.99 0.78 10.62
N GLN A 129 9.23 0.94 11.71
CA GLN A 129 9.55 1.91 12.76
C GLN A 129 9.57 1.26 14.15
N ALA A 130 10.43 1.78 15.03
CA ALA A 130 10.53 1.33 16.41
C ALA A 130 9.60 2.13 17.33
N CYS A 131 9.05 1.49 18.35
CA CYS A 131 8.17 2.15 19.31
C CYS A 131 8.96 3.13 20.20
N ARG A 132 8.52 4.40 20.24
CA ARG A 132 9.12 5.43 21.10
C ARG A 132 9.12 5.07 22.59
N SER A 133 8.09 4.36 23.05
CA SER A 133 7.91 4.11 24.49
C SER A 133 8.71 2.93 25.01
N CYS A 134 8.96 1.93 24.15
CA CYS A 134 9.65 0.72 24.56
C CYS A 134 11.18 0.85 24.48
N GLN A 135 11.70 1.95 23.92
CA GLN A 135 13.14 2.22 23.73
C GLN A 135 13.93 1.03 23.14
N GLY A 136 13.26 0.15 22.40
CA GLY A 136 13.84 -1.09 21.90
C GLY A 136 14.17 -1.03 20.41
N ASP A 137 15.12 -1.85 19.99
CA ASP A 137 15.46 -2.08 18.58
C ASP A 137 14.43 -2.94 17.83
N SER A 138 13.25 -3.15 18.42
CA SER A 138 12.17 -3.89 17.78
C SER A 138 11.42 -2.99 16.80
N PHE A 139 11.53 -3.35 15.54
CA PHE A 139 10.92 -2.68 14.41
C PHE A 139 9.62 -3.36 14.00
N VAL A 140 8.53 -2.60 13.94
CA VAL A 140 7.21 -3.08 13.52
C VAL A 140 6.85 -2.58 12.12
N PHE A 141 6.11 -3.41 11.37
CA PHE A 141 5.67 -3.05 10.03
C PHE A 141 4.56 -1.98 10.04
N PRO A 142 4.52 -1.13 9.00
CA PRO A 142 3.43 -0.19 8.79
C PRO A 142 2.18 -0.88 8.22
N GLY A 143 1.01 -0.47 8.70
CA GLY A 143 -0.26 -0.61 7.99
C GLY A 143 -0.55 0.59 7.09
N PHE A 144 -1.29 0.34 6.01
CA PHE A 144 -1.63 1.30 4.97
C PHE A 144 -3.13 1.26 4.66
N SER A 145 -3.70 2.41 4.27
CA SER A 145 -5.02 2.46 3.63
C SER A 145 -4.91 2.12 2.15
N LYS A 146 -6.00 1.64 1.53
CA LYS A 146 -6.05 1.35 0.09
C LYS A 146 -5.60 2.55 -0.76
N ASP A 147 -6.11 3.75 -0.47
CA ASP A 147 -5.72 4.99 -1.19
C ASP A 147 -4.21 5.30 -1.13
N GLU A 148 -3.54 4.88 -0.06
CA GLU A 148 -2.09 5.08 0.08
C GLU A 148 -1.30 4.07 -0.74
N VAL A 149 -1.78 2.81 -0.74
CA VAL A 149 -1.24 1.74 -1.58
C VAL A 149 -1.36 2.13 -3.05
N GLU A 150 -2.56 2.51 -3.49
CA GLU A 150 -2.85 2.93 -4.86
C GLU A 150 -1.94 4.08 -5.30
N ARG A 151 -1.83 5.14 -4.48
CA ARG A 151 -0.96 6.28 -4.77
C ARG A 151 0.51 5.88 -4.90
N ALA A 152 1.01 5.01 -4.03
CA ALA A 152 2.39 4.54 -4.09
C ALA A 152 2.64 3.71 -5.37
N LEU A 153 1.68 2.87 -5.76
CA LEU A 153 1.76 2.03 -6.94
C LEU A 153 1.65 2.84 -8.24
N LEU A 154 0.74 3.81 -8.33
CA LEU A 154 0.65 4.72 -9.48
C LEU A 154 1.96 5.50 -9.69
N ARG A 155 2.60 5.92 -8.60
CA ARG A 155 3.93 6.56 -8.66
C ARG A 155 5.01 5.61 -9.17
N LEU A 156 4.98 4.35 -8.74
CA LEU A 156 5.86 3.31 -9.28
C LEU A 156 5.59 3.08 -10.77
N PHE A 157 4.33 2.99 -11.19
CA PHE A 157 3.93 2.77 -12.58
C PHE A 157 4.38 3.89 -13.50
N SER A 158 4.25 5.15 -13.08
CA SER A 158 4.88 6.28 -13.77
C SER A 158 6.39 6.09 -13.96
N LYS A 159 7.12 5.59 -12.95
CA LYS A 159 8.56 5.27 -13.12
C LYS A 159 8.80 4.07 -14.02
N ILE A 160 7.90 3.09 -14.08
CA ILE A 160 7.99 1.96 -15.00
C ILE A 160 7.76 2.42 -16.45
N ARG A 161 6.68 3.16 -16.72
CA ARG A 161 6.37 3.76 -18.03
C ARG A 161 7.56 4.53 -18.58
N LYS A 162 8.07 5.47 -17.78
CA LYS A 162 9.24 6.26 -18.15
C LYS A 162 10.50 5.43 -18.42
N ASN A 163 10.84 4.51 -17.51
CA ASN A 163 12.16 3.88 -17.54
C ASN A 163 12.21 2.54 -18.28
N CYS A 164 11.08 1.95 -18.63
CA CYS A 164 11.00 0.66 -19.33
C CYS A 164 10.37 0.78 -20.72
N TYR A 165 9.56 1.82 -20.97
CA TYR A 165 8.83 2.01 -22.22
C TYR A 165 9.14 3.35 -22.91
N ASP A 166 10.03 4.17 -22.32
CA ASP A 166 10.37 5.51 -22.80
C ASP A 166 9.14 6.41 -23.01
N ASP A 167 8.08 6.15 -22.24
CA ASP A 167 6.86 6.94 -22.25
C ASP A 167 7.03 8.14 -21.29
N GLU A 168 7.18 9.32 -21.89
CA GLU A 168 7.38 10.59 -21.18
C GLU A 168 6.07 11.24 -20.74
N ASP A 169 5.02 10.47 -20.46
CA ASP A 169 3.79 11.02 -19.88
C ASP A 169 4.14 11.91 -18.65
N ASP A 170 3.92 13.22 -18.82
CA ASP A 170 4.24 14.31 -17.90
C ASP A 170 3.39 14.26 -16.61
N SER A 171 2.69 13.16 -16.37
CA SER A 171 2.21 12.77 -15.05
C SER A 171 3.35 12.41 -14.09
N ASP A 172 4.53 13.04 -14.22
CA ASP A 172 5.35 13.35 -13.06
C ASP A 172 4.51 14.27 -12.19
N GLY A 173 3.61 13.68 -11.40
CA GLY A 173 3.09 14.35 -10.22
C GLY A 173 4.28 14.47 -9.29
N GLY A 174 5.15 15.42 -9.60
CA GLY A 174 6.38 15.71 -8.91
C GLY A 174 6.01 15.79 -7.46
N SER A 175 6.53 14.84 -6.68
CA SER A 175 6.25 14.60 -5.26
C SER A 175 5.11 15.48 -4.77
N ALA A 176 3.86 15.22 -5.21
CA ALA A 176 2.76 16.16 -4.99
C ALA A 176 2.76 16.44 -3.50
N GLY A 177 3.24 17.63 -3.13
CA GLY A 177 3.84 17.88 -1.83
C GLY A 177 2.86 17.38 -0.81
N SER A 178 3.23 16.29 -0.10
CA SER A 178 2.35 15.55 0.79
C SER A 178 1.50 16.57 1.53
N GLN A 179 0.21 16.67 1.20
CA GLN A 179 -0.70 17.76 1.57
C GLN A 179 -0.36 18.23 2.98
N LYS A 180 0.39 19.33 3.14
CA LYS A 180 1.30 19.61 4.28
C LYS A 180 0.75 19.08 5.60
N VAL A 181 0.97 17.78 5.87
CA VAL A 181 0.39 17.14 7.04
C VAL A 181 1.30 17.59 8.15
N PHE A 182 0.78 18.43 9.05
CA PHE A 182 1.45 18.82 10.29
C PHE A 182 1.65 17.57 11.15
N THR A 183 2.66 16.79 10.77
CA THR A 183 3.13 15.63 11.52
C THR A 183 4.26 16.08 12.42
N LYS A 184 4.42 15.36 13.53
CA LYS A 184 5.60 15.54 14.38
C LYS A 184 6.85 15.30 13.55
N PRO A 185 7.97 15.99 13.85
CA PRO A 185 9.23 15.77 13.16
C PRO A 185 9.59 14.29 13.04
N HIS A 186 10.08 13.90 11.87
CA HIS A 186 10.50 12.53 11.61
C HIS A 186 11.64 12.14 12.55
N LYS A 187 11.42 11.06 13.31
CA LYS A 187 12.41 10.59 14.30
C LYS A 187 13.35 9.59 13.66
N LYS A 188 14.47 10.07 13.13
CA LYS A 188 15.48 9.27 12.41
C LYS A 188 15.90 8.01 13.19
N ASP A 189 16.13 8.13 14.50
CA ASP A 189 16.58 6.99 15.34
C ASP A 189 15.56 5.86 15.48
N LEU A 190 14.27 6.14 15.19
CA LEU A 190 13.18 5.17 15.24
C LEU A 190 12.78 4.67 13.85
N CYS A 191 13.42 5.13 12.79
CA CYS A 191 13.11 4.75 11.41
C CYS A 191 14.15 3.73 10.90
N GLU A 192 13.71 2.54 10.50
CA GLU A 192 14.61 1.50 9.98
C GLU A 192 15.39 2.00 8.76
N GLY A 193 14.72 2.72 7.86
CA GLY A 193 15.34 3.30 6.67
C GLY A 193 16.42 4.33 7.01
N CYS A 194 16.21 5.17 8.04
CA CYS A 194 17.24 6.14 8.46
C CYS A 194 18.45 5.44 9.08
N ARG A 195 18.24 4.39 9.89
CA ARG A 195 19.35 3.62 10.48
C ARG A 195 20.21 2.93 9.42
N LEU A 196 19.62 2.56 8.29
CA LEU A 196 20.31 1.98 7.15
C LEU A 196 20.89 3.05 6.20
N GLY A 197 20.66 4.34 6.46
CA GLY A 197 21.12 5.43 5.59
C GLY A 197 20.32 5.62 4.30
N ILE A 198 19.18 4.95 4.16
CA ILE A 198 18.40 4.87 2.91
C ILE A 198 17.33 5.96 2.83
N CYS A 199 16.79 6.41 3.97
CA CYS A 199 15.59 7.28 4.00
C CYS A 199 15.73 8.57 3.19
N CYS A 200 14.64 8.95 2.50
CA CYS A 200 14.47 10.23 1.80
C CYS A 200 14.99 11.36 2.72
N GLN A 201 16.15 11.97 2.42
CA GLN A 201 16.66 13.09 3.22
C GLN A 201 15.66 14.25 3.11
N ASP A 202 15.46 14.98 4.21
CA ASP A 202 14.89 16.32 4.07
C ASP A 202 15.95 17.11 3.31
N GLU A 203 15.64 17.61 2.11
CA GLU A 203 16.40 18.75 1.58
C GLU A 203 16.14 19.88 2.59
N ASP A 204 17.16 20.20 3.37
CA ASP A 204 17.17 21.30 4.36
C ASP A 204 16.90 22.66 3.68
#